data_AF-A0A7X5V458-F1
#
_entry.id   AF-A0A7X5V458-F1
#
_cell.length_a   1.000
_cell.length_b   1.000
_cell.length_c   1.000
_cell.angle_alpha   90.00
_cell.angle_beta   90.00
_cell.angle_gamma   90.00
#
_symmetry.space_group_name_H-M   'P 1'
#
loop_
_entity.id
_entity.type
_entity.pdbx_description
1 polymer ?
#
loop_
_entity_poly.entity_id
_entity_poly.type
_entity_poly.pdbx_seq_one_letter_code
_entity_poly.pdbx_strand_id
1 'polypeptide(L)'
;MRARGLAPGARLRLANSQTMCLEDVWLVGAHAPDLLSEDLEGSLYDLLAQRYRIVVDRAEQETRPTVLDAEQAALLGVPPYSAALQV
;
A
#
# COMPACT_ATOMS: atom_id res chain seq x y z
N MET A 1 2.67 14.59 -14.58
CA MET A 1 1.84 14.67 -13.36
C MET A 1 0.57 13.85 -13.62
N ARG A 2 0.47 12.63 -13.09
CA ARG A 2 -0.77 11.83 -13.18
C ARG A 2 -1.21 11.55 -11.76
N ALA A 3 -2.20 12.29 -11.27
CA ALA A 3 -2.99 11.87 -10.13
C ALA A 3 -3.84 10.69 -10.61
N ARG A 4 -3.66 9.52 -10.00
CA ARG A 4 -4.62 8.42 -10.09
C ARG A 4 -5.32 8.38 -8.74
N GLY A 5 -6.64 8.56 -8.72
CA GLY A 5 -7.43 8.35 -7.52
C GLY A 5 -7.24 6.92 -7.00
N LEU A 6 -7.44 6.74 -5.69
CA LEU A 6 -7.26 5.48 -4.99
C LEU A 6 -8.03 4.37 -5.72
N ALA A 7 -7.29 3.43 -6.30
CA ALA A 7 -7.86 2.28 -6.97
C ALA A 7 -8.38 1.28 -5.91
N PRO A 8 -9.32 0.37 -6.25
CA PRO A 8 -9.62 -0.76 -5.39
C PRO A 8 -8.32 -1.52 -5.06
N GLY A 9 -7.90 -1.50 -3.80
CA GLY A 9 -6.61 -2.06 -3.34
C GLY A 9 -5.75 -1.16 -2.45
N ALA A 10 -6.16 0.08 -2.20
CA ALA A 10 -5.43 0.98 -1.28
C ALA A 10 -5.53 0.52 0.19
N ARG A 11 -4.39 0.48 0.87
CA ARG A 11 -4.27 0.07 2.28
C ARG A 11 -3.70 1.20 3.12
N LEU A 12 -4.31 1.45 4.27
CA LEU A 12 -3.77 2.36 5.30
C LEU A 12 -2.99 1.54 6.33
N ARG A 13 -1.68 1.75 6.41
CA ARG A 13 -0.82 1.00 7.34
C ARG A 13 -0.57 1.78 8.61
N LEU A 14 -0.70 1.07 9.73
CA LEU A 14 -0.50 1.62 11.06
C LEU A 14 0.82 1.12 11.67
N ALA A 15 1.44 1.97 12.48
CA ALA A 15 2.52 1.64 13.37
C ALA A 15 2.20 2.20 14.76
N ASN A 16 2.19 1.35 15.80
CA ASN A 16 1.78 1.73 17.15
C ASN A 16 0.44 2.48 17.18
N SER A 17 -0.54 1.98 16.43
CA SER A 17 -1.88 2.59 16.26
C SER A 17 -1.91 3.97 15.59
N GLN A 18 -0.80 4.43 15.00
CA GLN A 18 -0.73 5.67 14.24
C GLN A 18 -0.63 5.39 12.74
N THR A 19 -1.35 6.16 11.94
CA THR A 19 -1.31 6.11 10.47
C THR A 19 0.08 6.50 9.97
N MET A 20 0.68 5.64 9.14
CA MET A 20 2.06 5.82 8.70
C MET A 20 2.20 5.84 7.18
N CYS A 21 1.40 5.04 6.47
CA CYS A 21 1.59 4.85 5.03
C CYS A 21 0.27 4.56 4.32
N LEU A 22 0.14 5.13 3.12
CA LEU A 22 -0.85 4.74 2.12
C LEU A 22 -0.13 3.84 1.12
N GLU A 23 -0.60 2.61 0.99
CA GLU A 23 0.03 1.58 0.17
C GLU A 23 -0.96 1.13 -0.92
N ASP A 24 -0.59 1.32 -2.18
CA ASP A 24 -1.28 0.74 -3.31
C ASP A 24 -0.49 -0.47 -3.81
N VAL A 25 -1.14 -1.62 -3.91
CA VAL A 25 -0.49 -2.87 -4.35
C VAL A 25 -1.18 -3.40 -5.60
N TRP A 26 -0.38 -3.75 -6.61
CA TRP A 26 -0.85 -4.42 -7.83
C TRP A 26 -0.24 -5.81 -7.91
N LEU A 27 -1.10 -6.81 -8.09
CA LEU A 27 -0.71 -8.21 -8.24
C LEU A 27 -1.34 -8.79 -9.52
N VAL A 28 -0.69 -9.79 -10.09
CA VAL A 28 -1.23 -10.54 -11.23
C VAL A 28 -2.34 -11.45 -10.71
N GLY A 29 -3.60 -11.10 -11.01
CA GLY A 29 -4.77 -11.81 -10.48
C GLY A 29 -4.79 -13.32 -10.76
N ALA A 30 -4.17 -13.78 -11.86
CA ALA A 30 -4.05 -15.21 -12.14
C ALA A 30 -3.23 -16.00 -11.09
N HIS A 31 -2.37 -15.32 -10.32
CA HIS A 31 -1.57 -15.92 -9.26
C HIS A 31 -2.25 -15.86 -7.88
N ALA A 32 -3.25 -15.00 -7.71
CA ALA A 32 -4.01 -14.84 -6.47
C ALA A 32 -5.49 -14.49 -6.77
N PRO A 33 -6.25 -15.42 -7.35
CA PRO A 33 -7.57 -15.13 -7.95
C PRO A 33 -8.65 -14.79 -6.92
N ASP A 34 -8.53 -15.24 -5.68
CA ASP A 34 -9.44 -15.03 -4.55
C ASP A 34 -8.90 -14.03 -3.51
N LEU A 35 -7.80 -13.32 -3.81
CA LEU A 35 -7.10 -12.48 -2.84
C LEU A 35 -7.98 -11.40 -2.18
N LEU A 36 -8.89 -10.80 -2.95
CA LEU A 36 -9.77 -9.76 -2.42
C LEU A 36 -10.84 -10.29 -1.45
N SER A 37 -10.98 -11.61 -1.31
CA SER A 37 -11.85 -12.28 -0.33
C SER A 37 -11.09 -12.76 0.91
N GLU A 38 -9.75 -12.65 0.93
CA GLU A 38 -8.91 -13.00 2.08
C GLU A 38 -8.82 -11.84 3.08
N ASP A 39 -8.30 -12.12 4.27
CA ASP A 39 -7.96 -11.08 5.25
C ASP A 39 -6.71 -10.29 4.81
N LEU A 40 -6.90 -9.01 4.48
CA LEU A 40 -5.85 -8.09 4.04
C LEU A 40 -5.41 -7.11 5.14
N GLU A 41 -5.92 -7.22 6.36
CA GLU A 41 -5.48 -6.41 7.51
C GLU A 41 -4.10 -6.86 8.01
N GLY A 42 -3.79 -8.14 7.83
CA GLY A 42 -2.50 -8.73 8.18
C GLY A 42 -1.34 -8.44 7.21
N SER A 43 -0.32 -9.27 7.30
CA SER A 43 0.83 -9.22 6.40
C SER A 43 0.48 -9.81 5.03
N LEU A 44 0.43 -8.96 4.00
CA LEU A 44 0.17 -9.40 2.63
C LEU A 44 1.23 -10.41 2.15
N TYR A 45 2.50 -10.22 2.54
CA TYR A 45 3.56 -11.15 2.17
C TYR A 45 3.39 -12.53 2.83
N ASP A 46 2.97 -12.58 4.10
CA ASP A 46 2.70 -13.85 4.76
C ASP A 46 1.50 -14.57 4.14
N LEU A 47 0.44 -13.83 3.80
CA LEU A 47 -0.70 -14.37 3.06
C LEU A 47 -0.26 -14.96 1.71
N LEU A 48 0.52 -14.21 0.92
CA LEU A 48 1.07 -14.66 -0.37
C LEU A 48 1.91 -15.93 -0.21
N ALA A 49 2.77 -15.99 0.82
CA ALA A 49 3.64 -17.14 1.06
C ALA A 49 2.85 -18.38 1.50
N GLN A 50 1.90 -18.22 2.43
CA GLN A 50 1.20 -19.34 3.05
C GLN A 50 0.06 -19.88 2.18
N ARG A 51 -0.77 -19.00 1.62
CA ARG A 51 -1.97 -19.36 0.84
C ARG A 51 -1.62 -19.63 -0.63
N TYR A 52 -0.82 -18.76 -1.22
CA TYR A 52 -0.54 -18.78 -2.67
C TYR A 52 0.81 -19.40 -3.02
N ARG A 53 1.65 -19.72 -2.02
CA ARG A 53 3.01 -20.26 -2.20
C ARG A 53 3.92 -19.34 -3.02
N ILE A 54 3.65 -18.03 -2.94
CA ILE A 54 4.43 -16.98 -3.60
C ILE A 54 5.35 -16.36 -2.55
N VAL A 55 6.65 -16.53 -2.73
CA VAL A 55 7.67 -15.94 -1.87
C VAL A 55 8.42 -14.89 -2.66
N VAL A 56 8.56 -13.70 -2.07
CA VAL A 56 9.35 -12.62 -2.67
C VAL A 56 10.84 -12.94 -2.46
N ASP A 57 11.55 -13.15 -3.56
CA ASP A 57 13.01 -13.37 -3.54
C ASP A 57 13.78 -12.06 -3.74
N ARG A 58 13.25 -11.14 -4.54
CA ARG A 58 13.88 -9.85 -4.87
C ARG A 58 12.83 -8.77 -5.07
N ALA A 59 13.18 -7.55 -4.70
CA ALA A 59 12.42 -6.34 -5.01
C ALA A 59 13.36 -5.25 -5.55
N GLU A 60 12.85 -4.45 -6.48
CA GLU A 60 13.48 -3.20 -6.91
C GLU A 60 12.60 -2.04 -6.43
N GLN A 61 13.23 -1.02 -5.87
CA GLN A 61 12.55 0.08 -5.21
C GLN A 61 13.15 1.42 -5.66
N GLU A 62 12.29 2.40 -5.89
CA GLU A 62 12.71 3.77 -6.17
C GLU A 62 12.09 4.70 -5.14
N THR A 63 12.89 5.56 -4.51
CA THR A 63 12.40 6.51 -3.52
C THR A 63 12.45 7.92 -4.05
N ARG A 64 11.41 8.71 -3.75
CA ARG A 64 11.31 10.11 -4.17
C ARG A 64 10.69 10.97 -3.07
N PRO A 65 11.18 12.20 -2.85
CA PRO A 65 10.46 13.15 -2.03
C PRO A 65 9.16 13.55 -2.74
N THR A 66 8.09 13.68 -1.98
CA THR A 66 6.80 14.13 -2.50
C THR A 66 6.09 15.03 -1.49
N VAL A 67 4.99 15.63 -1.93
CA VAL A 67 4.09 16.45 -1.12
C VAL A 67 2.70 15.84 -1.23
N LEU A 68 2.08 15.57 -0.07
CA LEU A 68 0.75 14.97 -0.03
C LEU A 68 -0.31 15.94 -0.56
N ASP A 69 -1.28 15.42 -1.29
CA ASP A 69 -2.51 16.17 -1.53
C ASP A 69 -3.41 16.19 -0.28
N ALA A 70 -4.53 16.90 -0.35
CA ALA A 70 -5.44 17.06 0.78
C ALA A 70 -6.13 15.74 1.20
N GLU A 71 -6.40 14.84 0.25
CA GLU A 71 -7.05 13.55 0.51
C GLU A 71 -6.08 12.61 1.23
N GLN A 72 -4.86 12.49 0.72
CA GLN A 72 -3.79 11.69 1.31
C GLN A 72 -3.41 12.20 2.71
N ALA A 73 -3.30 13.52 2.88
CA ALA A 73 -2.98 14.12 4.17
C ALA A 73 -4.07 13.86 5.22
N ALA A 74 -5.35 13.90 4.82
CA ALA A 74 -6.46 13.58 5.71
C ALA A 74 -6.44 12.11 6.17
N LEU A 75 -6.17 11.17 5.25
CA LEU A 75 -6.03 9.74 5.59
C LEU A 75 -4.86 9.47 6.53
N LEU A 76 -3.76 10.22 6.39
CA LEU A 76 -2.58 10.10 7.23
C LEU A 76 -2.63 10.92 8.52
N GLY A 77 -3.67 11.75 8.72
CA GLY A 77 -3.84 12.57 9.92
C GLY A 77 -2.82 13.72 10.04
N VAL A 78 -2.34 14.25 8.92
CA VAL A 78 -1.33 15.33 8.85
C VAL A 78 -1.88 16.56 8.11
N PRO A 79 -1.26 17.75 8.25
CA PRO A 79 -1.68 18.93 7.49
C PRO A 79 -1.60 18.70 5.96
N PRO A 80 -2.50 19.30 5.15
CA PRO A 80 -2.37 19.29 3.70
C PRO A 80 -1.02 19.80 3.24
N TYR A 81 -0.49 19.22 2.16
CA TYR A 81 0.82 19.55 1.59
C TYR A 81 2.01 19.30 2.53
N SER A 82 1.84 18.41 3.51
CA SER A 82 2.96 17.88 4.29
C SER A 82 3.92 17.10 3.39
N ALA A 83 5.21 17.19 3.71
CA ALA A 83 6.24 16.41 3.04
C ALA A 83 6.07 14.92 3.35
N ALA A 84 6.27 14.07 2.34
CA ALA A 84 6.23 12.62 2.47
C ALA A 84 7.31 11.97 1.59
N LEU A 85 7.54 10.68 1.84
CA LEU A 85 8.38 9.83 1.02
C LEU A 85 7.49 8.95 0.15
N GLN A 86 7.67 9.02 -1.17
CA GLN A 86 7.10 8.05 -2.10
C GLN A 86 8.11 6.94 -2.34
N VAL A 87 7.62 5.70 -2.35
CA VAL A 87 8.38 4.46 -2.44
C VAL A 87 7.75 3.57 -3.51
#